data_AF-D3AKA3-F1
#
_entry.id   AF-D3AKA3-F1
#
_cell.length_a   1.000
_cell.length_b   1.000
_cell.length_c   1.000
_cell.angle_alpha   90.00
_cell.angle_beta   90.00
_cell.angle_gamma   90.00
#
_symmetry.space_group_name_H-M   'P 1'
#
loop_
_entity.id
_entity.type
_entity.pdbx_description
1 polymer ?
#
loop_
_entity_poly.entity_id
_entity_poly.type
_entity_poly.pdbx_seq_one_letter_code
_entity_poly.pdbx_strand_id
1 'polypeptide(L)'
;PDLWYYRELLKNGVFIGLDQISKIKYCTEQTRIDLICELIRLGYRKKILLCGDMARQSYLTSFGGGPGFGYILKVFLPRLVRQLTEQGMQEEQAMDIRDDLICNNPRQYLSFEA
;
A
#
# COMPACT_ATOMS: atom_id res chain seq x y z
N PRO A 1 -10.12 -3.27 8.55
CA PRO A 1 -10.25 -3.43 7.08
C PRO A 1 -11.07 -4.69 6.75
N ASP A 2 -11.89 -4.65 5.69
CA ASP A 2 -12.78 -5.76 5.32
C ASP A 2 -12.43 -6.30 3.93
N LEU A 3 -11.72 -7.43 3.91
CA LEU A 3 -11.25 -8.08 2.68
C LEU A 3 -12.41 -8.42 1.73
N TRP A 4 -13.58 -8.82 2.25
CA TRP A 4 -14.72 -9.16 1.41
C TRP A 4 -15.18 -7.94 0.62
N TYR A 5 -15.35 -6.81 1.31
CA TYR A 5 -15.78 -5.57 0.67
C TYR A 5 -14.79 -5.06 -0.38
N TYR A 6 -13.49 -5.08 -0.09
CA TYR A 6 -12.47 -4.70 -1.08
C TYR A 6 -12.51 -5.58 -2.32
N ARG A 7 -12.71 -6.89 -2.19
CA ARG A 7 -12.84 -7.80 -3.33
C ARG A 7 -14.05 -7.47 -4.20
N GLU A 8 -15.21 -7.19 -3.60
CA GLU A 8 -16.40 -6.81 -4.37
C GLU A 8 -16.18 -5.52 -5.15
N LEU A 9 -15.51 -4.52 -4.57
CA LEU A 9 -15.13 -3.30 -5.30
C LEU A 9 -14.18 -3.62 -6.46
N LEU A 10 -13.12 -4.38 -6.20
CA LEU A 10 -12.07 -4.69 -7.18
C LEU A 10 -12.57 -5.49 -8.38
N LYS A 11 -13.65 -6.27 -8.25
CA LYS A 11 -14.33 -6.93 -9.38
C LYS A 11 -14.83 -5.94 -10.44
N ASN A 12 -15.12 -4.70 -10.05
CA ASN A 12 -15.56 -3.64 -10.95
C ASN A 12 -14.38 -2.91 -11.64
N GLY A 13 -13.13 -3.38 -11.45
CA GLY A 13 -11.95 -2.83 -12.11
C GLY A 13 -11.42 -1.51 -11.54
N VAL A 14 -12.01 -1.02 -10.44
CA VAL A 14 -11.63 0.22 -9.75
C VAL A 14 -10.26 0.08 -9.09
N PHE A 15 -9.59 1.22 -8.87
CA PHE A 15 -8.42 1.29 -8.00
C PHE A 15 -8.86 1.49 -6.55
N ILE A 16 -8.11 0.90 -5.63
CA ILE A 16 -8.28 1.08 -4.19
C ILE A 16 -7.12 1.89 -3.65
N GLY A 17 -7.44 3.06 -3.07
CA GLY A 17 -6.50 3.88 -2.33
C GLY A 17 -6.42 3.44 -0.87
N LEU A 18 -5.24 3.03 -0.43
CA LEU A 18 -4.91 2.79 0.98
C LEU A 18 -4.08 3.97 1.47
N ASP A 19 -4.75 5.01 1.95
CA ASP A 19 -4.17 6.31 2.25
C ASP A 19 -3.80 6.54 3.72
N GLN A 20 -4.01 5.54 4.59
CA GLN A 20 -3.76 5.64 6.03
C GLN A 20 -2.55 4.83 6.49
N ILE A 21 -1.59 4.55 5.60
CA ILE A 21 -0.34 3.90 6.00
C ILE A 21 0.30 4.71 7.12
N SER A 22 0.88 4.02 8.14
CA SER A 22 1.40 4.58 9.40
C SER A 22 0.41 5.01 10.48
N LYS A 23 -0.91 5.07 10.20
CA LYS A 23 -1.89 5.59 11.15
C LYS A 23 -2.38 4.51 12.13
N ILE A 24 -1.54 4.20 13.13
CA ILE A 24 -1.78 3.16 14.14
C ILE A 24 -3.09 3.37 14.92
N LYS A 25 -3.48 4.63 15.19
CA LYS A 25 -4.73 4.96 15.91
C LYS A 25 -6.02 4.45 15.24
N TYR A 26 -5.98 4.14 13.94
CA TYR A 26 -7.14 3.62 13.20
C TYR A 26 -7.09 2.11 13.02
N CYS A 27 -5.90 1.57 12.80
CA CYS A 27 -5.67 0.16 12.52
C CYS A 27 -4.18 -0.14 12.74
N THR A 28 -3.86 -1.33 13.22
CA THR A 28 -2.47 -1.76 13.32
C THR A 28 -1.86 -1.86 11.93
N GLU A 29 -0.54 -1.69 11.84
CA GLU A 29 0.16 -1.85 10.55
C GLU A 29 0.16 -3.30 10.07
N GLN A 30 0.16 -4.27 11.00
CA GLN A 30 0.07 -5.69 10.67
C GLN A 30 -1.23 -5.98 9.90
N THR A 31 -2.37 -5.56 10.43
CA THR A 31 -3.67 -5.77 9.78
C THR A 31 -3.77 -5.10 8.40
N ARG A 32 -3.11 -3.95 8.19
CA ARG A 32 -3.04 -3.32 6.86
C ARG A 32 -2.18 -4.12 5.89
N ILE A 33 -1.02 -4.61 6.34
CA ILE A 33 -0.14 -5.43 5.50
C ILE A 33 -0.81 -6.75 5.16
N ASP A 34 -1.46 -7.42 6.12
CA ASP A 34 -2.18 -8.67 5.89
C ASP A 34 -3.26 -8.51 4.82
N LEU A 35 -4.03 -7.42 4.88
CA LEU A 35 -5.00 -7.09 3.82
C LEU A 35 -4.32 -6.95 2.45
N ILE A 36 -3.22 -6.19 2.38
CA ILE A 36 -2.52 -5.95 1.11
C ILE A 36 -1.95 -7.26 0.55
N CYS A 37 -1.33 -8.09 1.40
CA CYS A 37 -0.84 -9.41 1.02
C CYS A 37 -1.97 -10.30 0.47
N GLU A 38 -3.13 -10.34 1.14
CA GLU A 38 -4.27 -11.12 0.67
C GLU A 38 -4.82 -10.59 -0.67
N LEU A 39 -4.93 -9.28 -0.85
CA LEU A 39 -5.35 -8.69 -2.12
C LEU A 39 -4.37 -9.00 -3.26
N ILE A 40 -3.07 -8.97 -2.99
CA ILE A 40 -2.02 -9.36 -3.93
C ILE A 40 -2.14 -10.84 -4.29
N ARG A 41 -2.32 -11.72 -3.31
CA ARG A 41 -2.49 -13.18 -3.49
C ARG A 41 -3.73 -13.50 -4.32
N LEU A 42 -4.78 -12.71 -4.20
CA LEU A 42 -6.01 -12.79 -4.99
C LEU A 42 -5.88 -12.20 -6.41
N GLY A 43 -4.70 -11.69 -6.78
CA GLY A 43 -4.41 -11.18 -8.14
C GLY A 43 -4.67 -9.68 -8.33
N TYR A 44 -5.01 -8.93 -7.28
CA TYR A 44 -5.39 -7.52 -7.39
C TYR A 44 -4.24 -6.52 -7.27
N ARG A 45 -2.98 -6.99 -7.33
CA ARG A 45 -1.79 -6.14 -7.13
C ARG A 45 -1.75 -4.88 -8.00
N LYS A 46 -2.31 -4.93 -9.21
CA LYS A 46 -2.32 -3.84 -10.20
C LYS A 46 -3.36 -2.74 -9.94
N LYS A 47 -4.19 -2.92 -8.89
CA LYS A 47 -5.31 -2.03 -8.56
C LYS A 47 -5.18 -1.39 -7.17
N ILE A 48 -3.99 -1.47 -6.57
CA ILE A 48 -3.73 -0.92 -5.23
C ILE A 48 -2.88 0.35 -5.37
N LEU A 49 -3.28 1.40 -4.66
CA LEU A 49 -2.52 2.65 -4.51
C LEU A 49 -2.21 2.85 -3.02
N LEU A 50 -1.03 3.38 -2.72
CA LEU A 50 -0.58 3.64 -1.35
C LEU A 50 -0.41 5.14 -1.09
N CYS A 51 -0.85 5.61 0.07
CA CYS A 51 -0.60 6.97 0.56
C CYS A 51 -0.59 6.98 2.11
N GLY A 52 -0.12 8.07 2.71
CA GLY A 52 -0.08 8.25 4.16
C GLY A 52 -1.01 9.34 4.69
N ASP A 53 -1.70 10.09 3.82
CA ASP A 53 -2.62 11.19 4.16
C ASP A 53 -2.05 12.09 5.28
N MET A 54 -0.93 12.73 4.96
CA MET A 54 -0.12 13.53 5.88
C MET A 54 -0.76 14.91 6.14
N ALA A 55 -1.97 14.92 6.69
CA ALA A 55 -2.80 16.11 6.85
C ALA A 55 -2.57 16.88 8.17
N ARG A 56 -1.53 16.56 8.96
CA ARG A 56 -1.24 17.22 10.25
C ARG A 56 0.25 17.55 10.36
N GLN A 57 0.58 18.68 10.99
CA GLN A 57 1.97 19.04 11.32
C GLN A 57 2.64 17.96 12.17
N SER A 58 1.91 17.36 13.12
CA SER A 58 2.41 16.26 13.95
C SER A 58 2.80 15.01 13.15
N TYR A 59 2.39 14.89 11.88
CA TYR A 59 2.78 13.79 11.01
C TYR A 59 4.07 14.06 10.22
N LEU A 60 4.57 15.29 10.22
CA LEU A 60 5.67 15.74 9.38
C LEU A 60 6.95 15.91 10.20
N THR A 61 8.03 15.31 9.73
CA THR A 61 9.33 15.33 10.42
C THR A 61 9.94 16.73 10.52
N SER A 62 9.66 17.61 9.55
CA SER A 62 10.11 19.00 9.56
C SER A 62 9.53 19.83 10.70
N PHE A 63 8.38 19.42 11.26
CA PHE A 63 7.73 20.05 12.41
C PHE A 63 8.03 19.32 13.72
N GLY A 64 9.04 18.44 13.75
CA GLY A 64 9.38 17.61 14.91
C GLY A 64 8.42 16.44 15.15
N GLY A 65 7.46 16.23 14.24
CA GLY A 65 6.51 15.12 14.28
C GLY A 65 7.00 13.88 13.54
N GLY A 66 6.07 12.96 13.29
CA GLY A 66 6.32 11.73 12.55
C GLY A 66 5.03 11.05 12.10
N PRO A 67 5.09 10.27 10.99
CA PRO A 67 6.30 9.61 10.51
C PRO A 67 6.93 10.20 9.25
N GLY A 68 6.26 11.17 8.60
CA GLY A 68 6.75 11.90 7.44
C GLY A 68 6.61 11.17 6.10
N PHE A 69 6.83 11.90 5.01
CA PHE A 69 6.66 11.39 3.64
C PHE A 69 7.58 10.21 3.28
N GLY A 70 8.73 10.09 3.96
CA GLY A 70 9.67 8.99 3.73
C GLY A 70 9.23 7.63 4.30
N TYR A 71 8.20 7.59 5.16
CA TYR A 71 7.83 6.38 5.88
C TYR A 71 7.45 5.21 4.97
N ILE A 72 6.63 5.48 3.94
CA ILE A 72 6.16 4.44 3.02
C ILE A 72 7.35 3.77 2.33
N LEU A 73 8.29 4.58 1.81
CA LEU A 73 9.44 4.09 1.06
C LEU A 73 10.49 3.42 1.95
N LYS A 74 10.77 3.98 3.13
CA LYS A 74 11.89 3.55 3.99
C LYS A 74 11.51 2.47 4.99
N VAL A 75 10.24 2.35 5.37
CA VAL A 75 9.79 1.47 6.45
C VAL A 75 8.71 0.51 5.97
N PHE A 76 7.63 1.02 5.40
CA PHE A 76 6.47 0.20 5.06
C PHE A 76 6.76 -0.80 3.93
N LEU A 77 7.30 -0.35 2.80
CA LEU A 77 7.57 -1.22 1.65
C LEU A 77 8.61 -2.30 1.92
N PRO A 78 9.76 -2.02 2.58
CA PRO A 78 10.70 -3.09 2.97
C PRO A 78 10.03 -4.17 3.83
N ARG A 79 9.16 -3.77 4.76
CA ARG A 79 8.39 -4.72 5.58
C ARG A 79 7.39 -5.53 4.74
N LEU A 80 6.66 -4.88 3.83
CA LEU A 80 5.71 -5.55 2.95
C LEU A 80 6.40 -6.59 2.06
N VAL A 81 7.52 -6.23 1.42
CA VAL A 81 8.33 -7.15 0.59
C VAL A 81 8.77 -8.35 1.43
N ARG A 82 9.32 -8.10 2.63
CA ARG A 82 9.72 -9.18 3.54
C ARG A 82 8.55 -10.09 3.93
N GLN A 83 7.38 -9.53 4.22
CA GLN A 83 6.22 -10.34 4.60
C GLN A 83 5.70 -11.17 3.42
N LEU A 84 5.74 -10.64 2.18
CA LEU A 84 5.40 -11.40 0.98
C LEU A 84 6.37 -12.57 0.77
N THR A 85 7.68 -12.35 0.95
CA THR A 85 8.68 -13.42 0.79
C THR A 85 8.58 -14.48 1.90
N GLU A 86 8.34 -14.07 3.14
CA GLU A 86 8.04 -14.99 4.26
C GLU A 86 6.78 -15.84 4.02
N GLN A 87 5.83 -15.34 3.22
CA GLN A 87 4.64 -16.08 2.78
C GLN A 87 4.88 -16.97 1.56
N GLY A 88 6.14 -17.12 1.11
CA GLY A 88 6.53 -18.02 0.03
C GLY A 88 6.58 -17.38 -1.36
N MET A 89 6.43 -16.06 -1.46
CA MET A 89 6.62 -15.34 -2.72
C MET A 89 8.10 -15.24 -3.07
N GLN A 90 8.44 -15.42 -4.34
CA GLN A 90 9.82 -15.23 -4.80
C GLN A 90 10.25 -13.77 -4.66
N GLU A 91 11.51 -13.51 -4.32
CA GLU A 91 12.02 -12.17 -4.05
C GLU A 91 11.85 -11.23 -5.26
N GLU A 92 12.16 -11.71 -6.46
CA GLU A 92 11.96 -10.96 -7.71
C GLU A 92 10.48 -10.55 -7.89
N GLN A 93 9.55 -11.48 -7.65
CA GLN A 93 8.12 -11.21 -7.72
C GLN A 93 7.66 -10.17 -6.67
N ALA A 94 8.18 -10.25 -5.44
CA ALA A 94 7.88 -9.30 -4.39
C ALA A 94 8.41 -7.89 -4.72
N MET A 95 9.57 -7.81 -5.37
CA MET A 95 10.14 -6.55 -5.86
C MET A 95 9.34 -5.96 -7.02
N ASP A 96 8.86 -6.78 -7.96
CA ASP A 96 7.94 -6.34 -9.02
C ASP A 96 6.63 -5.78 -8.43
N ILE A 97 6.09 -6.43 -7.41
CA ILE A 97 4.92 -5.93 -6.68
C ILE A 97 5.23 -4.58 -6.03
N ARG A 98 6.40 -4.42 -5.40
CA ARG A 98 6.83 -3.12 -4.84
C ARG A 98 6.74 -2.03 -5.90
N ASP A 99 7.32 -2.28 -7.08
CA ASP A 99 7.36 -1.31 -8.18
C ASP A 99 5.96 -1.04 -8.76
N ASP A 100 5.08 -2.04 -8.77
CA ASP A 100 3.67 -1.83 -9.11
C ASP A 100 3.00 -0.83 -8.18
N LEU A 101 3.19 -0.99 -6.86
CA LEU A 101 2.51 -0.17 -5.85
C LEU A 101 2.98 1.29 -5.83
N ILE A 102 4.26 1.56 -6.15
CA ILE A 102 4.82 2.93 -6.10
C ILE A 102 4.99 3.62 -7.45
N CYS A 103 5.06 2.87 -8.55
CA CYS A 103 5.36 3.43 -9.86
C CYS A 103 4.28 3.09 -10.89
N ASN A 104 4.02 1.81 -11.14
CA ASN A 104 3.18 1.43 -12.29
C ASN A 104 1.70 1.70 -12.06
N ASN A 105 1.16 1.37 -10.89
CA ASN A 105 -0.25 1.61 -10.59
C ASN A 105 -0.57 3.11 -10.53
N PRO A 106 0.21 3.97 -9.84
CA PRO A 106 -0.02 5.41 -9.87
C PRO A 106 0.13 5.99 -11.28
N ARG A 107 1.11 5.53 -12.07
CA ARG A 107 1.28 5.96 -13.47
C ARG A 107 0.02 5.69 -14.29
N GLN A 108 -0.55 4.50 -14.18
CA GLN A 108 -1.80 4.14 -14.87
C GLN A 108 -3.00 4.92 -14.34
N TYR A 109 -3.12 5.08 -13.02
CA TYR A 109 -4.26 5.76 -12.42
C TYR A 109 -4.32 7.25 -12.75
N LEU A 110 -3.15 7.91 -12.85
CA LEU A 110 -3.05 9.35 -13.08
C LEU A 110 -2.93 9.73 -14.57
N SER A 111 -2.83 8.75 -15.48
CA SER A 111 -2.83 9.02 -16.91
C SER A 111 -4.24 9.33 -17.41
N PHE A 112 -4.36 10.30 -18.33
CA PHE A 112 -5.57 10.49 -19.11
C PHE A 112 -5.69 9.35 -20.12
N GLU A 113 -6.93 8.91 -20.39
CA GLU A 113 -7.19 8.07 -21.55
C GLU A 113 -6.95 8.91 -22.81
N ALA A 114 -6.15 8.39 -23.74
CA ALA A 114 -5.90 9.00 -25.04
C ALA A 114 -6.99 8.59 -26.05
#